data_AF-A0A3C2AY77-F1
#
_entry.id   AF-A0A3C2AY77-F1
#
_cell.length_a   1.000
_cell.length_b   1.000
_cell.length_c   1.000
_cell.angle_alpha   90.00
_cell.angle_beta   90.00
_cell.angle_gamma   90.00
#
_symmetry.space_group_name_H-M   'P 1'
#
loop_
_entity.id
_entity.type
_entity.pdbx_description
1 polymer ?
#
loop_
_entity_poly.entity_id
_entity_poly.type
_entity_poly.pdbx_seq_one_letter_code
_entity_poly.pdbx_strand_id
1 'polypeptide(L)'
;KLLRLDHVMGLMRQWWVPRGLPATDGCYVRYPLEELMAVAVLEAHLAGAVVVGENLGTVPPEVNEQMHQHGMLGISVALDCLPTWGTNDVHVAGRGTMSMVSTHDSYPFAGWWQGGDVHMMRRLLLITDDEVPALLQRRAEVRDRVVGHLVWTGRLHSHDAPLREVMAGVADEVASQPADITVFNLEDLWLEDRPQNVPGTFQEEPNWRRPAARSIDDVAADPALTAVAKRISARRHESATQSPPS
;
A
#
# COMPACT_ATOMS: atom_id res chain seq x y z
N LYS A 1 14.69 -2.76 -14.50
CA LYS A 1 13.63 -1.73 -14.66
C LYS A 1 12.33 -2.28 -14.07
N LEU A 2 11.32 -1.45 -13.82
CA LEU A 2 10.03 -1.90 -13.28
C LEU A 2 8.89 -1.24 -14.07
N LEU A 3 7.87 -2.04 -14.40
CA LEU A 3 6.60 -1.60 -14.96
C LEU A 3 5.48 -1.96 -13.98
N ARG A 4 4.83 -0.94 -13.40
CA ARG A 4 3.59 -1.13 -12.63
C ARG A 4 2.40 -0.98 -13.56
N LEU A 5 1.62 -2.04 -13.75
CA LEU A 5 0.34 -2.01 -14.44
C LEU A 5 -0.74 -1.65 -13.43
N ASP A 6 -1.29 -0.46 -13.57
CA ASP A 6 -2.43 0.00 -12.77
C ASP A 6 -3.67 -0.82 -13.11
N HIS A 7 -4.45 -1.20 -12.10
CA HIS A 7 -5.66 -2.01 -12.22
C HIS A 7 -5.48 -3.22 -13.15
N VAL A 8 -4.64 -4.19 -12.77
CA VAL A 8 -4.26 -5.33 -13.63
C VAL A 8 -5.47 -6.18 -14.06
N MET A 9 -6.55 -6.16 -13.27
CA MET A 9 -7.84 -6.75 -13.61
C MET A 9 -8.42 -6.21 -14.93
N GLY A 10 -8.01 -5.02 -15.37
CA GLY A 10 -8.38 -4.42 -16.66
C GLY A 10 -7.97 -5.25 -17.88
N LEU A 11 -7.00 -6.16 -17.73
CA LEU A 11 -6.64 -7.14 -18.75
C LEU A 11 -7.67 -8.27 -18.86
N MET A 12 -8.48 -8.51 -17.83
CA MET A 12 -9.58 -9.48 -17.82
C MET A 12 -10.92 -8.82 -18.10
N ARG A 13 -11.21 -7.69 -17.42
CA ARG A 13 -12.50 -7.01 -17.49
C ARG A 13 -12.40 -5.56 -17.04
N GLN A 14 -13.25 -4.70 -17.60
CA GLN A 14 -13.38 -3.31 -17.16
C GLN A 14 -14.84 -2.97 -16.88
N TRP A 15 -15.08 -2.12 -15.88
CA TRP A 15 -16.41 -1.60 -15.57
C TRP A 15 -16.74 -0.45 -16.52
N TRP A 16 -17.61 -0.70 -17.49
CA TRP A 16 -18.03 0.28 -18.48
C TRP A 16 -19.32 0.94 -18.07
N VAL A 17 -19.32 2.27 -18.04
CA VAL A 17 -20.50 3.09 -17.74
C VAL A 17 -20.93 3.79 -19.02
N PRO A 18 -22.20 3.60 -19.48
CA PRO A 18 -22.70 4.37 -20.61
C PRO A 18 -22.59 5.87 -20.34
N ARG A 19 -22.18 6.62 -21.37
CA ARG A 19 -21.97 8.07 -21.23
C ARG A 19 -23.24 8.75 -20.71
N GLY A 20 -23.10 9.51 -19.63
CA GLY A 20 -24.18 10.28 -19.01
C GLY A 20 -24.98 9.53 -17.94
N LEU A 21 -24.68 8.26 -17.69
CA LEU A 21 -25.29 7.48 -16.60
C LEU A 21 -24.40 7.42 -15.36
N PRO A 22 -24.98 7.19 -14.16
CA PRO A 22 -24.21 6.99 -12.94
C PRO A 22 -23.40 5.68 -13.00
N ALA A 23 -22.35 5.60 -12.17
CA ALA A 23 -21.48 4.41 -12.09
C ALA A 23 -22.24 3.13 -11.71
N THR A 24 -23.39 3.24 -11.04
CA THR A 24 -24.27 2.12 -10.69
C THR A 24 -24.87 1.40 -11.89
N ASP A 25 -24.92 2.06 -13.05
CA ASP A 25 -25.57 1.55 -14.27
C ASP A 25 -24.54 0.96 -15.24
N GLY A 26 -23.32 0.69 -14.76
CA GLY A 26 -22.28 0.06 -15.54
C GLY A 26 -22.42 -1.46 -15.63
N CYS A 27 -21.56 -2.06 -16.45
CA CYS A 27 -21.40 -3.50 -16.54
C CYS A 27 -19.95 -3.87 -16.85
N TYR A 28 -19.56 -5.11 -16.55
CA TYR A 28 -18.23 -5.60 -16.92
C TYR A 28 -18.17 -5.99 -18.40
N VAL A 29 -17.22 -5.41 -19.12
CA VAL A 29 -16.81 -5.85 -20.46
C VAL A 29 -15.53 -6.67 -20.35
N ARG A 30 -15.52 -7.86 -20.95
CA ARG A 30 -14.41 -8.83 -20.85
C ARG A 30 -13.35 -8.61 -21.93
N TYR A 31 -12.12 -8.98 -21.59
CA TYR A 31 -10.92 -8.92 -22.41
C TYR A 31 -10.19 -10.27 -22.37
N PRO A 32 -9.37 -10.59 -23.40
CA PRO A 32 -8.58 -11.82 -23.44
C PRO A 32 -7.39 -11.74 -22.46
N LEU A 33 -7.63 -12.20 -21.22
CA LEU A 33 -6.70 -12.06 -20.10
C LEU A 33 -5.32 -12.65 -20.38
N GLU A 34 -5.28 -13.91 -20.80
CA GLU A 34 -4.05 -14.67 -21.02
C GLU A 34 -3.20 -14.02 -22.12
N GLU A 35 -3.81 -13.68 -23.25
CA GLU A 35 -3.10 -13.08 -24.39
C GLU A 35 -2.57 -11.68 -24.04
N LEU A 36 -3.35 -10.86 -23.34
CA LEU A 36 -2.91 -9.52 -22.95
C LEU A 36 -1.79 -9.56 -21.90
N MET A 37 -1.86 -10.49 -20.94
CA MET A 37 -0.77 -10.70 -19.97
C MET A 37 0.50 -11.22 -20.66
N ALA A 38 0.36 -12.19 -21.58
CA ALA A 38 1.48 -12.72 -22.34
C ALA A 38 2.22 -11.63 -23.13
N VAL A 39 1.48 -10.75 -23.82
CA VAL A 39 2.06 -9.61 -24.53
C VAL A 39 2.76 -8.65 -23.56
N ALA A 40 2.10 -8.27 -22.46
CA ALA A 40 2.69 -7.35 -21.49
C ALA A 40 4.01 -7.88 -20.90
N VAL A 41 4.06 -9.18 -20.57
CA VAL A 41 5.26 -9.82 -20.02
C VAL A 41 6.34 -9.99 -21.08
N LEU A 42 6.00 -10.33 -22.33
CA LEU A 42 6.95 -10.40 -23.44
C LEU A 42 7.64 -9.04 -23.67
N GLU A 43 6.87 -7.96 -23.76
CA GLU A 43 7.41 -6.62 -23.97
C GLU A 43 8.26 -6.15 -22.78
N ALA A 44 7.83 -6.46 -21.55
CA ALA A 44 8.62 -6.16 -20.36
C ALA A 44 9.94 -6.94 -20.33
N HIS A 45 9.92 -8.22 -20.72
CA HIS A 45 11.12 -9.04 -20.85
C HIS A 45 12.10 -8.44 -21.87
N LEU A 46 11.63 -8.09 -23.07
CA LEU A 46 12.44 -7.43 -24.11
C LEU A 46 13.04 -6.10 -23.61
N ALA A 47 12.35 -5.39 -22.73
CA ALA A 47 12.83 -4.16 -22.12
C ALA A 47 13.76 -4.36 -20.89
N GLY A 48 13.91 -5.59 -20.38
CA GLY A 48 14.63 -5.87 -19.12
C GLY A 48 13.90 -5.32 -17.88
N ALA A 49 12.57 -5.40 -17.87
CA ALA A 49 11.70 -4.91 -16.81
C ALA A 49 10.97 -6.04 -16.08
N VAL A 50 10.84 -5.89 -14.75
CA VAL A 50 9.91 -6.68 -13.94
C VAL A 50 8.52 -6.06 -14.06
N VAL A 51 7.48 -6.89 -14.12
CA VAL A 51 6.08 -6.43 -14.16
C VAL A 51 5.44 -6.61 -12.78
N VAL A 52 4.81 -5.55 -12.30
CA VAL A 52 3.98 -5.55 -11.09
C VAL A 52 2.55 -5.21 -11.51
N GLY A 53 1.62 -6.14 -11.32
CA GLY A 53 0.20 -5.88 -11.50
C GLY A 53 -0.41 -5.36 -10.21
N GLU A 54 -1.00 -4.18 -10.23
CA GLU A 54 -1.80 -3.71 -9.11
C GLU A 54 -3.11 -4.51 -9.05
N ASN A 55 -3.18 -5.41 -8.07
CA ASN A 55 -4.28 -6.33 -7.82
C ASN A 55 -4.97 -6.00 -6.48
N LEU A 56 -5.46 -4.76 -6.32
CA LEU A 56 -6.18 -4.31 -5.12
C LEU A 56 -7.69 -4.28 -5.35
N GLY A 57 -8.45 -4.35 -4.25
CA GLY A 57 -9.91 -4.35 -4.28
C GLY A 57 -10.52 -5.69 -4.67
N THR A 58 -11.54 -5.68 -5.53
CA THR A 58 -12.32 -6.88 -5.88
C THR A 58 -11.68 -7.65 -7.03
N VAL A 59 -10.69 -8.47 -6.70
CA VAL A 59 -9.88 -9.24 -7.68
C VAL A 59 -10.47 -10.62 -7.95
N PRO A 60 -10.81 -10.97 -9.20
CA PRO A 60 -11.16 -12.35 -9.57
C PRO A 60 -9.98 -13.30 -9.31
N PRO A 61 -10.20 -14.51 -8.74
CA PRO A 61 -9.12 -15.45 -8.46
C PRO A 61 -8.24 -15.79 -9.67
N GLU A 62 -8.86 -15.89 -10.85
CA GLU A 62 -8.20 -16.14 -12.14
C GLU A 62 -7.11 -15.11 -12.46
N VAL A 63 -7.28 -13.84 -12.07
CA VAL A 63 -6.29 -12.79 -12.32
C VAL A 63 -5.00 -13.08 -11.53
N ASN A 64 -5.14 -13.43 -10.25
CA ASN A 64 -3.97 -13.75 -9.41
C ASN A 64 -3.28 -15.04 -9.87
N GLU A 65 -4.06 -16.05 -10.30
CA GLU A 65 -3.52 -17.28 -10.87
C GLU A 65 -2.69 -17.01 -12.13
N GLN A 66 -3.24 -16.24 -13.07
CA GLN A 66 -2.56 -15.87 -14.32
C GLN A 66 -1.32 -15.00 -14.06
N MET A 67 -1.40 -14.02 -13.15
CA MET A 67 -0.23 -13.24 -12.73
C MET A 67 0.90 -14.13 -12.22
N HIS A 68 0.58 -15.10 -11.36
CA HIS A 68 1.57 -16.04 -10.83
C HIS A 68 2.17 -16.92 -11.94
N GLN A 69 1.35 -17.46 -12.86
CA GLN A 69 1.81 -18.27 -14.00
C GLN A 69 2.75 -17.48 -14.93
N HIS A 70 2.50 -16.18 -15.12
CA HIS A 70 3.31 -15.30 -15.94
C HIS A 70 4.50 -14.66 -15.19
N GLY A 71 4.72 -14.99 -13.91
CA GLY A 71 5.80 -14.42 -13.11
C GLY A 71 5.64 -12.91 -12.83
N MET A 72 4.41 -12.40 -12.87
CA MET A 72 4.09 -11.03 -12.50
C MET A 72 3.99 -10.91 -10.98
N LEU A 73 4.52 -9.82 -10.42
CA LEU A 73 4.35 -9.53 -8.99
C LEU A 73 2.98 -8.91 -8.73
N GLY A 74 2.34 -9.26 -7.62
CA GLY A 74 1.21 -8.51 -7.06
C GLY A 74 1.66 -7.33 -6.20
N ILE A 75 0.71 -6.63 -5.58
CA ILE A 75 0.96 -5.56 -4.61
C ILE A 75 0.38 -5.94 -3.24
N SER A 76 1.13 -5.63 -2.19
CA SER A 76 0.65 -5.69 -0.80
C SER A 76 0.85 -4.34 -0.13
N VAL A 77 -0.24 -3.74 0.38
CA VAL A 77 -0.24 -2.44 1.05
C VAL A 77 -0.40 -2.66 2.54
N ALA A 78 0.60 -2.27 3.33
CA ALA A 78 0.65 -2.57 4.75
C ALA A 78 -0.54 -1.98 5.51
N LEU A 79 -1.02 -0.78 5.14
CA LEU A 79 -2.20 -0.17 5.76
C LEU A 79 -3.45 -1.07 5.73
N ASP A 80 -3.63 -1.86 4.66
CA ASP A 80 -4.73 -2.83 4.55
C ASP A 80 -4.50 -4.07 5.41
N CYS A 81 -3.23 -4.41 5.68
CA CYS A 81 -2.83 -5.54 6.50
C CYS A 81 -2.76 -5.20 8.00
N LEU A 82 -2.52 -3.94 8.39
CA LEU A 82 -2.37 -3.49 9.78
C LEU A 82 -3.50 -3.97 10.72
N PRO A 83 -4.79 -3.99 10.31
CA PRO A 83 -5.86 -4.50 11.17
C PRO A 83 -5.68 -5.95 11.64
N THR A 84 -4.90 -6.75 10.89
CA THR A 84 -4.61 -8.16 11.15
C THR A 84 -3.38 -8.38 12.03
N TRP A 85 -2.52 -7.37 12.20
CA TRP A 85 -1.34 -7.49 13.06
C TRP A 85 -1.74 -7.60 14.53
N GLY A 86 -1.04 -8.46 15.28
CA GLY A 86 -1.40 -8.82 16.65
C GLY A 86 -2.68 -9.68 16.77
N THR A 87 -3.13 -10.28 15.67
CA THR A 87 -4.21 -11.29 15.66
C THR A 87 -3.65 -12.68 15.32
N ASN A 88 -4.50 -13.71 15.34
CA ASN A 88 -4.10 -15.07 14.93
C ASN A 88 -4.01 -15.25 13.41
N ASP A 89 -4.46 -14.26 12.62
CA ASP A 89 -4.56 -14.34 11.16
C ASP A 89 -3.76 -13.18 10.53
N VAL A 90 -2.47 -13.09 10.87
CA VAL A 90 -1.61 -12.00 10.42
C VAL A 90 -1.37 -12.10 8.92
N HIS A 91 -1.78 -11.07 8.19
CA HIS A 91 -1.51 -10.94 6.76
C HIS A 91 -0.16 -10.23 6.56
N VAL A 92 0.73 -10.87 5.79
CA VAL A 92 2.05 -10.36 5.44
C VAL A 92 2.28 -10.47 3.94
N ALA A 93 3.11 -9.58 3.38
CA ALA A 93 3.48 -9.62 1.98
C ALA A 93 4.39 -10.84 1.69
N GLY A 94 3.85 -11.82 0.98
CA GLY A 94 4.60 -13.02 0.55
C GLY A 94 5.48 -12.77 -0.67
N ARG A 95 6.21 -13.81 -1.10
CA ARG A 95 6.90 -13.81 -2.40
C ARG A 95 5.94 -13.57 -3.55
N GLY A 96 6.45 -13.11 -4.68
CA GLY A 96 5.63 -12.74 -5.82
C GLY A 96 4.88 -11.44 -5.61
N THR A 97 5.35 -10.57 -4.69
CA THR A 97 4.72 -9.27 -4.42
C THR A 97 5.73 -8.14 -4.32
N MET A 98 5.25 -6.94 -4.63
CA MET A 98 5.83 -5.68 -4.23
C MET A 98 5.08 -5.16 -2.99
N SER A 99 5.78 -5.06 -1.86
CA SER A 99 5.21 -4.51 -0.62
C SER A 99 5.43 -3.01 -0.51
N MET A 100 4.47 -2.31 0.08
CA MET A 100 4.56 -0.89 0.40
C MET A 100 3.75 -0.55 1.65
N VAL A 101 4.03 0.59 2.27
CA VAL A 101 3.27 1.02 3.46
C VAL A 101 1.91 1.58 3.03
N SER A 102 1.94 2.60 2.17
CA SER A 102 0.78 3.30 1.62
C SER A 102 0.91 3.40 0.09
N THR A 103 -0.17 3.79 -0.58
CA THR A 103 -0.19 4.18 -2.00
C THR A 103 -0.53 5.67 -2.14
N HIS A 104 -0.34 6.22 -3.34
CA HIS A 104 -0.73 7.59 -3.65
C HIS A 104 -2.25 7.85 -3.56
N ASP A 105 -3.07 6.80 -3.63
CA ASP A 105 -4.54 6.83 -3.50
C ASP A 105 -5.03 6.68 -2.06
N SER A 106 -4.11 6.44 -1.13
CA SER A 106 -4.41 6.29 0.29
C SER A 106 -3.92 7.49 1.08
N TYR A 107 -4.42 7.63 2.32
CA TYR A 107 -3.76 8.48 3.29
C TYR A 107 -2.36 7.94 3.57
N PRO A 108 -1.33 8.78 3.69
CA PRO A 108 -0.05 8.34 4.21
C PRO A 108 -0.24 7.84 5.65
N PHE A 109 0.73 7.06 6.13
CA PHE A 109 0.66 6.36 7.40
C PHE A 109 0.25 7.28 8.55
N ALA A 110 0.84 8.47 8.68
CA ALA A 110 0.54 9.36 9.79
C ALA A 110 -0.88 9.94 9.75
N GLY A 111 -1.47 10.11 8.56
CA GLY A 111 -2.84 10.57 8.40
C GLY A 111 -3.86 9.47 8.64
N TRP A 112 -3.66 8.27 8.09
CA TRP A 112 -4.48 7.07 8.39
C TRP A 112 -4.40 6.74 9.88
N TRP A 113 -3.15 6.65 10.34
CA TRP A 113 -2.61 7.19 11.58
C TRP A 113 -3.68 7.65 12.51
N GLN A 114 -3.94 8.95 12.39
CA GLN A 114 -4.77 9.81 13.22
C GLN A 114 -6.27 9.75 12.89
N GLY A 115 -6.70 9.01 11.85
CA GLY A 115 -8.10 8.91 11.41
C GLY A 115 -8.49 9.96 10.38
N GLY A 116 -7.52 10.53 9.67
CA GLY A 116 -7.77 11.53 8.61
C GLY A 116 -8.69 11.01 7.50
N ASP A 117 -8.58 9.72 7.18
CA ASP A 117 -9.44 9.02 6.21
C ASP A 117 -10.90 8.97 6.68
N VAL A 118 -11.16 8.72 7.97
CA VAL A 118 -12.50 8.75 8.54
C VAL A 118 -13.11 10.15 8.44
N HIS A 119 -12.34 11.18 8.80
CA HIS A 119 -12.81 12.56 8.70
C HIS A 119 -13.04 13.02 7.25
N MET A 120 -12.23 12.53 6.32
CA MET A 120 -12.44 12.72 4.88
C MET A 120 -13.73 12.04 4.41
N MET A 121 -13.93 10.76 4.72
CA MET A 121 -15.15 10.04 4.33
C MET A 121 -16.40 10.75 4.84
N ARG A 122 -16.36 11.26 6.08
CA ARG A 122 -17.43 12.10 6.64
C ARG A 122 -17.66 13.37 5.82
N ARG A 123 -16.59 14.12 5.51
CA ARG A 123 -16.66 15.36 4.71
C ARG A 123 -17.25 15.11 3.31
N LEU A 124 -16.94 13.97 2.71
CA LEU A 124 -17.42 13.56 1.38
C LEU A 124 -18.78 12.84 1.43
N LEU A 125 -19.43 12.78 2.60
CA LEU A 125 -20.73 12.13 2.80
C LEU A 125 -20.72 10.63 2.43
N LEU A 126 -19.56 9.98 2.52
CA LEU A 126 -19.39 8.52 2.33
C LEU A 126 -19.76 7.73 3.58
N ILE A 127 -19.76 8.39 4.75
CA ILE A 127 -20.22 7.88 6.03
C ILE A 127 -21.04 8.95 6.74
N THR A 128 -21.89 8.53 7.66
CA THR A 128 -22.70 9.39 8.52
C THR A 128 -21.91 9.87 9.75
N ASP A 129 -22.39 10.95 10.37
CA ASP A 129 -21.81 11.48 11.62
C ASP A 129 -21.84 10.47 12.77
N ASP A 130 -22.87 9.62 12.80
CA ASP A 130 -23.05 8.59 13.84
C ASP A 130 -22.08 7.41 13.68
N GLU A 131 -21.53 7.18 12.47
CA GLU A 131 -20.55 6.12 12.21
C GLU A 131 -19.12 6.52 12.62
N VAL A 132 -18.82 7.82 12.67
CA VAL A 132 -17.46 8.33 12.94
C VAL A 132 -16.89 7.83 14.27
N PRO A 133 -17.61 7.89 15.41
CA PRO A 133 -17.07 7.43 16.70
C PRO A 133 -16.69 5.95 16.67
N ALA A 134 -17.52 5.10 16.06
CA ALA A 134 -17.28 3.66 15.98
C ALA A 134 -16.04 3.34 15.12
N LEU A 135 -15.88 4.03 13.99
CA LEU A 135 -14.70 3.87 13.12
C LEU A 135 -13.40 4.33 13.81
N LEU A 136 -13.43 5.45 14.52
CA LEU A 136 -12.26 5.95 15.27
C LEU A 136 -11.93 5.04 16.46
N GLN A 137 -12.93 4.49 17.14
CA GLN A 137 -12.71 3.49 18.19
C GLN A 137 -12.07 2.23 17.61
N ARG A 138 -12.56 1.73 16.47
CA ARG A 138 -11.94 0.59 15.79
C ARG A 138 -10.51 0.88 15.35
N ARG A 139 -10.22 2.10 14.87
CA ARG A 139 -8.85 2.55 14.57
C ARG A 139 -7.97 2.50 15.82
N ALA A 140 -8.45 2.97 16.98
CA ALA A 140 -7.70 2.92 18.23
C ALA A 140 -7.34 1.47 18.63
N GLU A 141 -8.31 0.54 18.54
CA GLU A 141 -8.05 -0.89 18.81
C GLU A 141 -6.99 -1.48 17.86
N VAL A 142 -7.01 -1.08 16.58
CA VAL A 142 -6.00 -1.51 15.61
C VAL A 142 -4.63 -0.94 16.00
N ARG A 143 -4.53 0.34 16.37
CA ARG A 143 -3.28 0.96 16.81
C ARG A 143 -2.68 0.23 18.00
N ASP A 144 -3.48 -0.08 19.02
CA ASP A 144 -3.02 -0.78 20.21
C ASP A 144 -2.47 -2.16 19.88
N ARG A 145 -3.15 -2.91 19.01
CA ARG A 145 -2.67 -4.23 18.54
C ARG A 145 -1.39 -4.13 17.71
N VAL A 146 -1.30 -3.16 16.81
CA VAL A 146 -0.10 -2.93 15.99
C VAL A 146 1.09 -2.59 16.89
N VAL A 147 0.91 -1.69 17.85
CA VAL A 147 1.97 -1.34 18.82
C VAL A 147 2.38 -2.56 19.63
N GLY A 148 1.41 -3.33 20.15
CA GLY A 148 1.69 -4.58 20.87
C GLY A 148 2.46 -5.60 20.03
N HIS A 149 2.10 -5.78 18.77
CA HIS A 149 2.82 -6.64 17.81
C HIS A 149 4.26 -6.17 17.59
N LEU A 150 4.46 -4.86 17.39
CA LEU A 150 5.79 -4.30 17.18
C LEU A 150 6.68 -4.42 18.44
N VAL A 151 6.11 -4.27 19.63
CA VAL A 151 6.83 -4.51 20.89
C VAL A 151 7.19 -6.00 21.02
N TRP A 152 6.23 -6.90 20.80
CA TRP A 152 6.43 -8.33 20.90
C TRP A 152 7.50 -8.85 19.93
N THR A 153 7.51 -8.32 18.70
CA THR A 153 8.53 -8.67 17.70
C THR A 153 9.86 -7.91 17.86
N GLY A 154 10.02 -7.09 18.90
CA GLY A 154 11.24 -6.33 19.18
C GLY A 154 11.53 -5.19 18.20
N ARG A 155 10.52 -4.74 17.44
CA ARG A 155 10.64 -3.62 16.48
C ARG A 155 10.36 -2.27 17.11
N LEU A 156 9.71 -2.26 18.28
CA LEU A 156 9.40 -1.10 19.09
C LEU A 156 9.78 -1.35 20.55
N HIS A 157 10.28 -0.34 21.26
CA HIS A 157 10.76 -0.50 22.64
C HIS A 157 9.68 -0.30 23.71
N SER A 158 8.64 0.49 23.42
CA SER A 158 7.60 0.87 24.38
C SER A 158 6.25 1.00 23.71
N HIS A 159 5.18 0.79 24.47
CA HIS A 159 3.81 1.04 24.02
C HIS A 159 3.50 2.53 23.85
N ASP A 160 4.19 3.39 24.61
CA ASP A 160 4.01 4.86 24.57
C ASP A 160 4.98 5.53 23.59
N ALA A 161 5.56 4.76 22.66
CA ALA A 161 6.54 5.27 21.72
C ALA A 161 5.91 6.34 20.80
N PRO A 162 6.67 7.40 20.46
CA PRO A 162 6.17 8.43 19.57
C PRO A 162 5.86 7.87 18.17
N LEU A 163 4.93 8.52 17.46
CA LEU A 163 4.48 8.07 16.12
C LEU A 163 5.62 7.80 15.14
N ARG A 164 6.71 8.57 15.21
CA ARG A 164 7.92 8.36 14.40
C ARG A 164 8.56 6.99 14.64
N GLU A 165 8.63 6.54 15.88
CA GLU A 165 9.17 5.23 16.22
C GLU A 165 8.21 4.11 15.84
N VAL A 166 6.89 4.34 15.98
CA VAL A 166 5.88 3.40 15.48
C VAL A 166 6.01 3.22 13.97
N MET A 167 6.09 4.31 13.20
CA MET A 167 6.30 4.27 11.74
C MET A 167 7.61 3.55 11.37
N ALA A 168 8.70 3.82 12.09
CA ALA A 168 9.97 3.11 11.88
C ALA A 168 9.86 1.61 12.19
N GLY A 169 9.09 1.23 13.20
CA GLY A 169 8.79 -0.16 13.54
C GLY A 169 7.94 -0.85 12.47
N VAL A 170 6.90 -0.18 11.96
CA VAL A 170 6.10 -0.65 10.81
C VAL A 170 6.99 -0.84 9.59
N ALA A 171 7.88 0.11 9.31
CA ALA A 171 8.80 0.02 8.18
C ALA A 171 9.78 -1.15 8.30
N ASP A 172 10.31 -1.42 9.51
CA ASP A 172 11.15 -2.61 9.76
C ASP A 172 10.34 -3.91 9.62
N GLU A 173 9.10 -3.96 10.09
CA GLU A 173 8.21 -5.11 9.91
C GLU A 173 7.98 -5.38 8.43
N VAL A 174 7.55 -4.37 7.66
CA VAL A 174 7.33 -4.48 6.21
C VAL A 174 8.62 -4.88 5.48
N ALA A 175 9.76 -4.31 5.85
CA ALA A 175 11.05 -4.67 5.26
C ALA A 175 11.43 -6.13 5.53
N SER A 176 11.08 -6.68 6.69
CA SER A 176 11.39 -8.07 7.01
C SER A 176 10.56 -9.10 6.24
N GLN A 177 9.44 -8.69 5.63
CA GLN A 177 8.52 -9.61 4.96
C GLN A 177 9.12 -10.22 3.69
N PRO A 178 8.67 -11.42 3.27
CA PRO A 178 9.21 -12.13 2.10
C PRO A 178 8.92 -11.52 0.71
N ALA A 179 8.30 -10.34 0.62
CA ALA A 179 8.08 -9.64 -0.65
C ALA A 179 9.38 -9.52 -1.46
N ASP A 180 9.30 -9.61 -2.79
CA ASP A 180 10.50 -9.55 -3.64
C ASP A 180 11.00 -8.11 -3.78
N ILE A 181 10.09 -7.15 -3.77
CA ILE A 181 10.38 -5.71 -3.82
C ILE A 181 9.67 -5.03 -2.65
N THR A 182 10.34 -4.09 -2.00
CA THR A 182 9.71 -3.23 -0.99
C THR A 182 9.93 -1.78 -1.35
N VAL A 183 8.85 -1.00 -1.38
CA VAL A 183 8.84 0.42 -1.73
C VAL A 183 8.30 1.23 -0.56
N PHE A 184 8.98 2.31 -0.21
CA PHE A 184 8.52 3.27 0.80
C PHE A 184 8.28 4.63 0.15
N ASN A 185 7.12 5.22 0.39
CA ASN A 185 6.89 6.62 0.09
C ASN A 185 7.69 7.45 1.10
N LEU A 186 8.38 8.50 0.63
CA LEU A 186 9.18 9.34 1.53
C LEU A 186 8.28 10.12 2.50
N GLU A 187 7.08 10.45 2.04
CA GLU A 187 5.99 11.08 2.78
C GLU A 187 5.66 10.34 4.07
N ASP A 188 5.62 9.01 4.03
CA ASP A 188 5.39 8.20 5.23
C ASP A 188 6.52 8.37 6.25
N LEU A 189 7.77 8.44 5.79
CA LEU A 189 8.94 8.51 6.67
C LEU A 189 9.06 9.85 7.40
N TRP A 190 8.64 10.96 6.77
CA TRP A 190 8.55 12.26 7.45
C TRP A 190 7.18 12.54 8.09
N LEU A 191 6.27 11.58 8.05
CA LEU A 191 4.94 11.64 8.65
C LEU A 191 4.02 12.70 8.02
N GLU A 192 3.99 12.81 6.69
CA GLU A 192 2.93 13.56 6.01
C GLU A 192 1.56 13.03 6.45
N ASP A 193 0.62 13.93 6.73
CA ASP A 193 -0.72 13.58 7.20
C ASP A 193 -1.80 13.80 6.15
N ARG A 194 -1.45 14.35 4.99
CA ARG A 194 -2.38 14.67 3.89
C ARG A 194 -2.15 13.79 2.67
N PRO A 195 -3.22 13.27 2.04
CA PRO A 195 -3.11 12.42 0.85
C PRO A 195 -2.81 13.25 -0.40
N GLN A 196 -2.10 12.63 -1.35
CA GLN A 196 -1.83 13.24 -2.64
C GLN A 196 -3.04 13.19 -3.57
N ASN A 197 -3.80 12.09 -3.50
CA ASN A 197 -5.03 11.87 -4.24
C ASN A 197 -6.10 11.29 -3.33
N VAL A 198 -7.36 11.68 -3.56
CA VAL A 198 -8.53 11.11 -2.93
C VAL A 198 -9.41 10.50 -4.03
N PRO A 199 -9.44 9.16 -4.16
CA PRO A 199 -10.25 8.49 -5.17
C PRO A 199 -11.73 8.89 -5.11
N GLY A 200 -12.37 8.99 -6.28
CA GLY A 200 -13.78 9.36 -6.39
C GLY A 200 -14.08 10.85 -6.23
N THR A 201 -13.07 11.71 -6.13
CA THR A 201 -13.23 13.17 -6.10
C THR A 201 -12.65 13.85 -7.33
N PHE A 202 -13.12 15.05 -7.63
CA PHE A 202 -12.65 15.88 -8.72
C PHE A 202 -12.27 17.30 -8.25
N GLN A 203 -13.25 18.19 -8.07
CA GLN A 203 -13.01 19.58 -7.67
C GLN A 203 -13.05 19.78 -6.14
N GLU A 204 -13.52 18.76 -5.42
CA GLU A 204 -13.67 18.74 -3.96
C GLU A 204 -12.32 18.68 -3.26
N GLU A 205 -11.31 18.07 -3.90
CA GLU A 205 -9.97 17.87 -3.34
C GLU A 205 -8.88 18.38 -4.30
N PRO A 206 -7.76 18.90 -3.78
CA PRO A 206 -6.63 19.35 -4.58
C PRO A 206 -5.75 18.16 -5.05
N ASN A 207 -6.39 17.17 -5.69
CA ASN A 207 -5.73 15.96 -6.18
C ASN A 207 -4.56 16.33 -7.12
N TRP A 208 -3.41 15.68 -6.93
CA TRP A 208 -2.20 15.85 -7.74
C TRP A 208 -1.57 17.24 -7.70
N ARG A 209 -1.95 18.07 -6.74
CA ARG A 209 -1.49 19.47 -6.63
C ARG A 209 -0.70 19.77 -5.36
N ARG A 210 -0.54 18.80 -4.45
CA ARG A 210 0.20 19.06 -3.22
C ARG A 210 1.70 18.90 -3.51
N PRO A 211 2.49 19.95 -3.25
CA PRO A 211 3.94 19.82 -3.25
C PRO A 211 4.39 19.01 -2.04
N ALA A 212 5.51 18.30 -2.17
CA ALA A 212 6.15 17.66 -1.03
C ALA A 212 6.48 18.71 0.05
N ALA A 213 6.22 18.40 1.32
CA ALA A 213 6.47 19.31 2.44
C ALA A 213 7.96 19.56 2.68
N ARG A 214 8.84 18.72 2.11
CA ARG A 214 10.30 18.76 2.28
C ARG A 214 11.00 18.68 0.94
N SER A 215 12.14 19.35 0.84
CA SER A 215 13.03 19.19 -0.31
C SER A 215 13.81 17.88 -0.22
N ILE A 216 14.36 17.41 -1.34
CA ILE A 216 15.25 16.23 -1.37
C ILE A 216 16.50 16.48 -0.51
N ASP A 217 17.03 17.71 -0.51
CA ASP A 217 18.21 18.07 0.30
C ASP A 217 17.91 17.97 1.79
N ASP A 218 16.74 18.44 2.23
CA ASP A 218 16.31 18.31 3.63
C ASP A 218 16.17 16.84 4.03
N VAL A 219 15.60 16.01 3.15
CA VAL A 219 15.42 14.57 3.38
C VAL A 219 16.76 13.86 3.49
N ALA A 220 17.70 14.19 2.59
CA ALA A 220 19.04 13.61 2.58
C ALA A 220 19.89 14.02 3.81
N ALA A 221 19.67 15.23 4.33
CA ALA A 221 20.36 15.75 5.51
C ALA A 221 19.76 15.26 6.85
N ASP A 222 18.60 14.60 6.84
CA ASP A 222 17.91 14.18 8.06
C ASP A 222 18.51 12.88 8.64
N PRO A 223 19.16 12.93 9.82
CA PRO A 223 19.78 11.76 10.41
C PRO A 223 18.76 10.71 10.87
N ALA A 224 17.54 11.11 11.24
CA ALA A 224 16.50 10.18 11.65
C ALA A 224 15.97 9.39 10.45
N LEU A 225 15.71 10.06 9.32
CA LEU A 225 15.32 9.37 8.07
C LEU A 225 16.44 8.46 7.56
N THR A 226 17.69 8.93 7.62
CA THR A 226 18.86 8.12 7.26
C THR A 226 18.97 6.86 8.12
N ALA A 227 18.71 6.96 9.43
CA ALA A 227 18.72 5.82 10.33
C ALA A 227 17.63 4.79 9.97
N VAL A 228 16.41 5.25 9.67
CA VAL A 228 15.31 4.38 9.23
C VAL A 228 15.65 3.69 7.90
N ALA A 229 16.16 4.42 6.92
CA ALA A 229 16.57 3.86 5.63
C ALA A 229 17.67 2.80 5.77
N LYS A 230 18.67 3.03 6.64
CA LYS A 230 19.71 2.04 6.96
C LYS A 230 19.13 0.79 7.61
N ARG A 231 18.19 0.95 8.55
CA ARG A 231 17.51 -0.17 9.22
C ARG A 231 16.72 -1.02 8.21
N ILE A 232 15.94 -0.38 7.36
CA ILE A 232 15.20 -1.04 6.25
C ILE A 232 16.17 -1.81 5.36
N SER A 233 17.26 -1.16 4.91
CA SER A 233 18.24 -1.76 4.01
C SER A 233 18.91 -2.99 4.63
N ALA A 234 19.34 -2.91 5.89
CA ALA A 234 19.91 -4.04 6.61
C ALA A 234 18.92 -5.20 6.70
N ARG A 235 17.66 -4.91 7.05
CA ARG A 235 16.64 -5.96 7.18
C ARG A 235 16.28 -6.63 5.85
N ARG A 236 16.27 -5.88 4.74
CA ARG A 236 16.12 -6.44 3.38
C ARG A 236 17.26 -7.38 3.01
N HIS A 237 18.49 -7.05 3.37
CA HIS A 237 19.64 -7.93 3.12
C HIS A 237 19.53 -9.24 3.91
N GLU A 238 19.15 -9.17 5.19
CA GLU A 238 18.98 -10.36 6.02
C GLU A 238 17.86 -11.27 5.50
N SER A 239 16.69 -10.71 5.15
CA SER A 239 15.55 -11.46 4.60
C SER A 239 15.91 -12.17 3.29
N ALA A 240 16.71 -11.51 2.42
CA ALA A 240 17.22 -12.11 1.19
C ALA A 240 18.18 -13.29 1.45
N THR A 241 18.97 -13.26 2.53
CA THR A 241 19.92 -14.35 2.87
C THR A 241 19.29 -15.55 3.57
N GLN A 242 18.18 -15.35 4.29
CA GLN A 242 17.46 -16.42 5.01
C GLN A 242 16.47 -17.17 4.11
N SER A 243 16.31 -16.69 2.89
CA SER A 243 15.48 -17.27 1.85
C SER A 243 16.20 -18.47 1.19
N PRO A 244 15.65 -19.70 1.21
CA PRO A 244 16.25 -20.79 0.43
C PRO A 244 16.22 -20.41 -1.06
N PRO A 245 17.24 -20.81 -1.86
CA PRO A 245 17.20 -20.61 -3.29
C PRO A 245 15.99 -21.36 -3.87
N SER A 246 15.23 -20.66 -4.72
CA SER A 246 14.10 -21.21 -5.48
C SER A 246 14.54 -22.29 -6.46
#